data_AF-A0AAW4S7A7-F1
#
_entry.id   AF-A0AAW4S7A7-F1
#
_cell.length_a   1.000
_cell.length_b   1.000
_cell.length_c   1.000
_cell.angle_alpha   90.00
_cell.angle_beta   90.00
_cell.angle_gamma   90.00
#
_symmetry.space_group_name_H-M   'P 1'
#
loop_
_entity.id
_entity.type
_entity.pdbx_description
1 polymer ?
#
loop_
_entity_poly.entity_id
_entity_poly.type
_entity_poly.pdbx_seq_one_letter_code
_entity_poly.pdbx_strand_id
1 'polypeptide(L)'
;MVAVALGAGTARAETPLKPLSANDVSILFPPPKAPADLVNLIAVSDLAGPTGAPQRLLSDEDFSRFITNAENPERKGVPDSGTRRIQLPDIVKKIDAWFVAGIRIDPGAPGLSADVIAQFGRQPQIRLIIQPVTNGPEGFKVHDTAGHLIFSFNLEPDSPLDGCAPFPRFKPDDQAFKAIVRDVASLRDQLAAGKFANVKVSTSGDMNVHPGLIGASAKPFRDAVKALLEKHLSPQRLNTIAVMGISPPEPWVFVSMLRVPQAGLIPVPGPTLDGLHAAQMFSIVGQTHVVPRPVTNNQNPTTCRHAALQDPPLPLANRKGVSTADFIDANVPNSRVLEIVNVIADTKKSHFFNTDCVSCHTETAQPLARKVQGFAVSGVNRAVLPKEDWNVRNFGWFPSFLHGGPAAATITRRAAAETADVVTFINSQLLNK
;
A
#
# COMPACT_ATOMS: atom_id res chain seq x y z
N MET A 1 -53.13 -34.63 27.12
CA MET A 1 -52.18 -33.48 27.05
C MET A 1 -50.78 -34.03 27.12
N VAL A 2 -50.04 -33.99 26.01
CA VAL A 2 -48.63 -34.41 25.95
C VAL A 2 -47.80 -33.14 26.08
N ALA A 3 -47.01 -33.04 27.15
CA ALA A 3 -46.07 -31.94 27.34
C ALA A 3 -44.79 -32.22 26.56
N VAL A 4 -44.53 -31.41 25.54
CA VAL A 4 -43.27 -31.41 24.78
C VAL A 4 -42.28 -30.53 25.53
N ALA A 5 -41.24 -31.13 26.10
CA ALA A 5 -40.11 -30.40 26.64
C ALA A 5 -39.22 -29.92 25.47
N LEU A 6 -39.28 -28.62 25.19
CA LEU A 6 -38.35 -27.96 24.28
C LEU A 6 -36.99 -27.83 24.98
N GLY A 7 -36.04 -28.68 24.57
CA GLY A 7 -34.65 -28.57 24.97
C GLY A 7 -34.06 -27.27 24.43
N ALA A 8 -33.74 -26.34 25.33
CA ALA A 8 -32.94 -25.17 25.01
C ALA A 8 -31.52 -25.63 24.65
N GLY A 9 -31.20 -25.64 23.36
CA GLY A 9 -29.83 -25.82 22.89
C GLY A 9 -28.99 -24.62 23.36
N THR A 10 -28.10 -24.86 24.32
CA THR A 10 -27.09 -23.88 24.70
C THR A 10 -26.16 -23.68 23.51
N ALA A 11 -26.27 -22.52 22.84
CA ALA A 11 -25.29 -22.08 21.87
C ALA A 11 -23.92 -22.03 22.56
N ARG A 12 -22.98 -22.83 22.08
CA ARG A 12 -21.60 -22.85 22.61
C ARG A 12 -20.99 -21.48 22.29
N ALA A 13 -20.65 -20.71 23.31
CA ALA A 13 -19.95 -19.45 23.12
C ALA A 13 -18.65 -19.71 22.34
N GLU A 14 -18.50 -19.09 21.17
CA GLU A 14 -17.26 -19.18 20.40
C GLU A 14 -16.11 -18.61 21.24
N THR A 15 -14.99 -19.34 21.30
CA THR A 15 -13.81 -18.87 22.01
C THR A 15 -13.28 -17.63 21.30
N PRO A 16 -13.03 -16.50 22.00
CA PRO A 16 -12.52 -15.29 21.36
C PRO A 16 -11.22 -15.57 20.60
N LEU A 17 -11.12 -15.06 19.38
CA LEU A 17 -9.90 -15.15 18.59
C LEU A 17 -8.79 -14.33 19.27
N LYS A 18 -7.57 -14.89 19.26
CA LYS A 18 -6.37 -14.20 19.76
C LYS A 18 -6.13 -12.92 18.96
N PRO A 19 -5.59 -11.85 19.56
CA PRO A 19 -5.24 -10.63 18.84
C PRO A 19 -4.29 -10.89 17.66
N LEU A 20 -4.49 -10.16 16.57
CA LEU A 20 -3.55 -10.10 15.45
C LEU A 20 -2.38 -9.16 15.77
N SER A 21 -1.26 -9.40 15.11
CA SER A 21 -0.01 -8.66 15.16
C SER A 21 0.27 -7.98 13.82
N ALA A 22 1.30 -7.13 13.77
CA ALA A 22 1.64 -6.36 12.57
C ALA A 22 1.96 -7.26 11.37
N ASN A 23 2.70 -8.36 11.56
CA ASN A 23 3.05 -9.28 10.47
C ASN A 23 1.84 -10.08 9.97
N ASP A 24 0.76 -10.23 10.75
CA ASP A 24 -0.44 -10.95 10.29
C ASP A 24 -1.21 -10.17 9.20
N VAL A 25 -1.16 -8.84 9.27
CA VAL A 25 -1.91 -7.93 8.38
C VAL A 25 -1.03 -7.16 7.40
N SER A 26 0.30 -7.32 7.51
CA SER A 26 1.31 -6.76 6.62
C SER A 26 2.34 -7.83 6.28
N ILE A 27 2.10 -8.54 5.18
CA ILE A 27 2.89 -9.71 4.76
C ILE A 27 3.93 -9.23 3.74
N LEU A 28 5.20 -9.16 4.13
CA LEU A 28 6.31 -8.88 3.22
C LEU A 28 6.96 -10.18 2.76
N PHE A 29 7.02 -10.41 1.46
CA PHE A 29 7.74 -11.56 0.89
C PHE A 29 9.25 -11.32 0.93
N PRO A 30 10.08 -12.37 1.09
CA PRO A 30 11.51 -12.24 0.91
C PRO A 30 11.82 -11.83 -0.54
N PRO A 31 12.76 -10.91 -0.79
CA PRO A 31 13.19 -10.58 -2.14
C PRO A 31 13.83 -11.82 -2.77
N PRO A 32 13.44 -12.20 -3.99
CA PRO A 32 14.08 -13.33 -4.65
C PRO A 32 15.52 -12.94 -5.02
N LYS A 33 16.42 -13.91 -4.97
CA LYS A 33 17.85 -13.73 -5.30
C LYS A 33 18.25 -14.53 -6.54
N ALA A 34 17.49 -15.57 -6.86
CA ALA A 34 17.69 -16.42 -8.02
C ALA A 34 16.34 -16.89 -8.61
N PRO A 35 16.33 -17.41 -9.86
CA PRO A 35 15.11 -17.94 -10.48
C PRO A 35 14.40 -19.02 -9.65
N ALA A 36 15.16 -19.84 -8.92
CA ALA A 36 14.62 -20.88 -8.06
C ALA A 36 13.74 -20.32 -6.92
N ASP A 37 13.95 -19.08 -6.49
CA ASP A 37 13.17 -18.46 -5.42
C ASP A 37 11.75 -18.08 -5.87
N LEU A 38 11.51 -17.94 -7.19
CA LEU A 38 10.21 -17.54 -7.73
C LEU A 38 9.09 -18.53 -7.38
N VAL A 39 9.44 -19.81 -7.17
CA VAL A 39 8.48 -20.83 -6.72
C VAL A 39 7.90 -20.53 -5.33
N ASN A 40 8.51 -19.64 -4.56
CA ASN A 40 8.06 -19.21 -3.23
C ASN A 40 7.31 -17.86 -3.26
N LEU A 41 7.06 -17.30 -4.44
CA LEU A 41 6.34 -16.04 -4.63
C LEU A 41 4.97 -16.27 -5.27
N ILE A 42 4.07 -15.31 -5.17
CA ILE A 42 2.80 -15.36 -5.91
C ILE A 42 2.97 -14.56 -7.19
N ALA A 43 2.92 -15.23 -8.35
CA ALA A 43 2.88 -14.53 -9.63
C ALA A 43 1.51 -13.85 -9.79
N VAL A 44 1.49 -12.59 -10.22
CA VAL A 44 0.24 -11.85 -10.46
C VAL A 44 -0.58 -12.53 -11.54
N SER A 45 0.11 -13.15 -12.51
CA SER A 45 -0.50 -13.92 -13.58
C SER A 45 -1.38 -15.07 -13.13
N ASP A 46 -1.04 -15.65 -11.98
CA ASP A 46 -1.63 -16.89 -11.47
C ASP A 46 -2.78 -16.65 -10.50
N LEU A 47 -3.08 -15.39 -10.17
CA LEU A 47 -4.15 -15.02 -9.25
C LEU A 47 -5.51 -15.02 -9.95
N ALA A 48 -6.40 -15.88 -9.49
CA ALA A 48 -7.79 -15.95 -9.95
C ALA A 48 -8.76 -15.34 -8.92
N GLY A 49 -9.94 -14.92 -9.39
CA GLY A 49 -11.07 -14.60 -8.52
C GLY A 49 -11.72 -15.85 -7.91
N PRO A 50 -12.79 -15.67 -7.10
CA PRO A 50 -13.46 -16.78 -6.44
C PRO A 50 -14.10 -17.72 -7.47
N THR A 51 -14.14 -19.01 -7.15
CA THR A 51 -14.57 -20.10 -8.04
C THR A 51 -15.91 -19.83 -8.74
N GLY A 52 -15.95 -19.96 -10.07
CA GLY A 52 -17.17 -19.84 -10.91
C GLY A 52 -16.91 -19.43 -12.36
N ALA A 53 -15.80 -18.74 -12.62
CA ALA A 53 -15.17 -18.58 -13.94
C ALA A 53 -13.68 -18.25 -13.70
N PRO A 54 -12.73 -18.79 -14.48
CA PRO A 54 -11.30 -18.51 -14.31
C PRO A 54 -10.96 -17.10 -14.82
N GLN A 55 -11.52 -16.07 -14.19
CA GLN A 55 -11.14 -14.69 -14.45
C GLN A 55 -9.93 -14.37 -13.56
N ARG A 56 -8.81 -14.06 -14.22
CA ARG A 56 -7.64 -13.48 -13.57
C ARG A 56 -8.06 -12.21 -12.85
N LEU A 57 -7.50 -11.96 -11.66
CA LEU A 57 -7.81 -10.75 -10.89
C LEU A 57 -7.50 -9.46 -11.67
N LEU A 58 -6.50 -9.51 -12.54
CA LEU A 58 -6.13 -8.45 -13.46
C LEU A 58 -6.08 -9.05 -14.88
N SER A 59 -6.92 -8.54 -15.78
CA SER A 59 -6.95 -8.97 -17.17
C SER A 59 -5.74 -8.43 -17.95
N ASP A 60 -5.40 -9.07 -19.08
CA ASP A 60 -4.32 -8.56 -19.94
C ASP A 60 -4.64 -7.15 -20.48
N GLU A 61 -5.92 -6.85 -20.72
CA GLU A 61 -6.37 -5.52 -21.13
C GLU A 61 -6.15 -4.48 -20.03
N ASP A 62 -6.59 -4.76 -18.80
CA ASP A 62 -6.39 -3.86 -17.67
C ASP A 62 -4.90 -3.68 -17.35
N PHE A 63 -4.11 -4.76 -17.47
CA PHE A 63 -2.66 -4.69 -17.30
C PHE A 63 -1.99 -3.86 -18.40
N SER A 64 -2.40 -4.01 -19.66
CA SER A 64 -1.91 -3.19 -20.77
C SER A 64 -2.25 -1.71 -20.58
N ARG A 65 -3.46 -1.40 -20.08
CA ARG A 65 -3.86 -0.03 -19.71
C ARG A 65 -3.03 0.50 -18.55
N PHE A 66 -2.77 -0.33 -17.52
CA PHE A 66 -1.89 0.02 -16.40
C PHE A 66 -0.49 0.41 -16.88
N ILE A 67 0.13 -0.38 -17.78
CA ILE A 67 1.43 -0.07 -18.36
C ILE A 67 1.39 1.22 -19.20
N THR A 68 0.37 1.36 -20.06
CA THR A 68 0.23 2.54 -20.94
C THR A 68 0.09 3.84 -20.14
N ASN A 69 -0.72 3.81 -19.08
CA ASN A 69 -0.93 4.92 -18.17
C ASN A 69 0.31 5.22 -17.31
N ALA A 70 1.11 4.20 -16.97
CA ALA A 70 2.38 4.38 -16.26
C ALA A 70 3.38 5.18 -17.11
N GLU A 71 3.48 4.84 -18.40
CA GLU A 71 4.39 5.51 -19.34
C GLU A 71 3.84 6.84 -19.85
N ASN A 72 2.52 7.09 -19.78
CA ASN A 72 1.91 8.32 -20.29
C ASN A 72 0.78 8.81 -19.36
N PRO A 73 1.10 9.26 -18.13
CA PRO A 73 0.09 9.59 -17.13
C PRO A 73 -0.64 10.91 -17.40
N GLU A 74 0.02 11.88 -18.03
CA GLU A 74 -0.53 13.21 -18.23
C GLU A 74 -1.45 13.30 -19.45
N ARG A 75 -2.47 14.18 -19.36
CA ARG A 75 -3.44 14.41 -20.44
C ARG A 75 -3.16 15.71 -21.18
N LYS A 76 -3.67 15.81 -22.40
CA LYS A 76 -3.57 17.04 -23.22
C LYS A 76 -4.12 18.25 -22.45
N GLY A 77 -3.32 19.31 -22.35
CA GLY A 77 -3.70 20.56 -21.68
C GLY A 77 -3.27 20.66 -20.21
N VAL A 78 -2.69 19.61 -19.63
CA VAL A 78 -2.05 19.67 -18.31
C VAL A 78 -0.62 20.22 -18.46
N PRO A 79 -0.15 21.12 -17.57
CA PRO A 79 1.26 21.53 -17.56
C PRO A 79 2.17 20.32 -17.33
N ASP A 80 3.34 20.31 -17.95
CA ASP A 80 4.13 19.09 -18.16
C ASP A 80 4.44 18.25 -16.90
N SER A 81 4.42 18.68 -15.63
CA SER A 81 5.07 17.96 -14.49
C SER A 81 6.59 17.78 -14.66
N GLY A 82 7.08 17.63 -15.89
CA GLY A 82 8.44 17.49 -16.37
C GLY A 82 8.46 16.39 -17.43
N THR A 83 9.25 16.58 -18.49
CA THR A 83 9.37 15.69 -19.67
C THR A 83 9.72 14.21 -19.42
N ARG A 84 9.76 13.76 -18.16
CA ARG A 84 10.20 12.44 -17.73
C ARG A 84 8.99 11.57 -17.40
N ARG A 85 8.93 10.40 -18.02
CA ARG A 85 7.92 9.35 -17.78
C ARG A 85 8.57 8.08 -17.29
N ILE A 86 7.80 7.22 -16.63
CA ILE A 86 8.26 5.85 -16.33
C ILE A 86 8.64 5.18 -17.66
N GLN A 87 9.81 4.55 -17.70
CA GLN A 87 10.25 3.76 -18.84
C GLN A 87 10.39 2.31 -18.41
N LEU A 88 9.50 1.44 -18.91
CA LEU A 88 9.53 0.01 -18.58
C LEU A 88 10.20 -0.76 -19.73
N PRO A 89 11.18 -1.64 -19.45
CA PRO A 89 11.69 -2.57 -20.46
C PRO A 89 10.56 -3.49 -20.98
N ASP A 90 10.61 -3.88 -22.25
CA ASP A 90 9.53 -4.69 -22.88
C ASP A 90 9.22 -5.98 -22.12
N ILE A 91 10.22 -6.61 -21.52
CA ILE A 91 10.03 -7.82 -20.71
C ILE A 91 9.19 -7.56 -19.43
N VAL A 92 9.27 -6.35 -18.87
CA VAL A 92 8.47 -5.91 -17.71
C VAL A 92 7.04 -5.53 -18.12
N LYS A 93 6.79 -5.24 -19.40
CA LYS A 93 5.45 -4.97 -19.94
C LYS A 93 4.57 -6.23 -20.08
N LYS A 94 5.03 -7.38 -19.58
CA LYS A 94 4.28 -8.64 -19.54
C LYS A 94 3.89 -8.94 -18.09
N ILE A 95 2.62 -9.28 -17.85
CA ILE A 95 2.09 -9.57 -16.52
C ILE A 95 2.82 -10.73 -15.82
N ASP A 96 3.35 -11.69 -16.58
CA ASP A 96 4.10 -12.84 -16.05
C ASP A 96 5.44 -12.44 -15.40
N ALA A 97 5.94 -11.23 -15.66
CA ALA A 97 7.11 -10.70 -14.99
C ALA A 97 6.80 -10.22 -13.56
N TRP A 98 5.52 -10.09 -13.17
CA TRP A 98 5.14 -9.43 -11.92
C TRP A 98 4.79 -10.41 -10.82
N PHE A 99 5.38 -10.17 -9.65
CA PHE A 99 5.19 -10.98 -8.46
C PHE A 99 4.72 -10.12 -7.29
N VAL A 100 3.92 -10.70 -6.40
CA VAL A 100 3.53 -10.07 -5.14
C VAL A 100 4.76 -9.97 -4.24
N ALA A 101 5.20 -8.75 -3.99
CA ALA A 101 6.26 -8.41 -3.04
C ALA A 101 5.69 -8.18 -1.63
N GLY A 102 4.47 -7.67 -1.52
CA GLY A 102 3.85 -7.35 -0.24
C GLY A 102 2.33 -7.40 -0.28
N ILE A 103 1.71 -7.62 0.89
CA ILE A 103 0.26 -7.60 1.07
C ILE A 103 -0.06 -6.77 2.31
N ARG A 104 -1.06 -5.90 2.20
CA ARG A 104 -1.62 -5.12 3.31
C ARG A 104 -3.11 -5.39 3.42
N ILE A 105 -3.59 -5.66 4.63
CA ILE A 105 -4.99 -5.93 4.94
C ILE A 105 -5.48 -4.82 5.85
N ASP A 106 -6.10 -3.80 5.27
CA ASP A 106 -6.41 -2.55 5.96
C ASP A 106 -7.94 -2.43 6.14
N PRO A 107 -8.49 -2.31 7.37
CA PRO A 107 -9.92 -2.18 7.58
C PRO A 107 -10.47 -0.81 7.17
N GLY A 108 -9.62 0.13 6.75
CA GLY A 108 -10.04 1.45 6.35
C GLY A 108 -8.96 2.31 5.72
N ALA A 109 -9.26 2.81 4.52
CA ALA A 109 -8.65 3.96 3.88
C ALA A 109 -9.63 5.15 3.86
N PRO A 110 -9.14 6.41 3.81
CA PRO A 110 -7.74 6.83 3.75
C PRO A 110 -7.03 6.81 5.12
N GLY A 111 -7.75 6.52 6.20
CA GLY A 111 -7.22 6.40 7.56
C GLY A 111 -8.30 5.93 8.55
N LEU A 112 -7.89 5.62 9.78
CA LEU A 112 -8.73 4.97 10.80
C LEU A 112 -9.04 5.87 12.01
N SER A 113 -8.62 7.13 11.98
CA SER A 113 -8.99 8.09 13.02
C SER A 113 -10.48 8.46 12.91
N ALA A 114 -11.09 8.81 14.03
CA ALA A 114 -12.51 9.15 14.09
C ALA A 114 -12.87 10.30 13.13
N ASP A 115 -12.04 11.34 13.05
CA ASP A 115 -12.26 12.49 12.17
C ASP A 115 -12.17 12.10 10.69
N VAL A 116 -11.22 11.23 10.32
CA VAL A 116 -11.11 10.71 8.95
C VAL A 116 -12.34 9.90 8.58
N ILE A 117 -12.79 9.01 9.46
CA ILE A 117 -14.00 8.20 9.23
C ILE A 117 -15.26 9.07 9.13
N ALA A 118 -15.36 10.11 9.98
CA ALA A 118 -16.46 11.05 9.95
C ALA A 118 -16.54 11.82 8.61
N GLN A 119 -15.39 12.18 8.02
CA GLN A 119 -15.33 12.98 6.79
C GLN A 119 -15.41 12.14 5.52
N PHE A 120 -14.68 11.04 5.45
CA PHE A 120 -14.51 10.25 4.24
C PHE A 120 -15.26 8.92 4.25
N GLY A 121 -15.80 8.52 5.41
CA GLY A 121 -16.26 7.15 5.62
C GLY A 121 -15.07 6.20 5.79
N ARG A 122 -15.29 4.91 5.54
CA ARG A 122 -14.25 3.88 5.68
C ARG A 122 -14.29 2.94 4.49
N GLN A 123 -13.13 2.78 3.84
CA GLN A 123 -12.93 1.81 2.76
C GLN A 123 -12.01 0.68 3.21
N PRO A 124 -12.54 -0.46 3.67
CA PRO A 124 -11.74 -1.65 3.91
C PRO A 124 -11.15 -2.15 2.58
N GLN A 125 -9.89 -2.60 2.62
CA GLN A 125 -9.16 -2.97 1.42
C GLN A 125 -8.12 -4.06 1.67
N ILE A 126 -7.80 -4.81 0.62
CA ILE A 126 -6.55 -5.58 0.51
C ILE A 126 -5.71 -4.91 -0.58
N ARG A 127 -4.48 -4.54 -0.26
CA ARG A 127 -3.51 -3.99 -1.21
C ARG A 127 -2.44 -5.02 -1.51
N LEU A 128 -2.29 -5.37 -2.78
CA LEU A 128 -1.16 -6.15 -3.27
C LEU A 128 -0.09 -5.17 -3.78
N ILE A 129 1.12 -5.31 -3.26
CA ILE A 129 2.30 -4.59 -3.74
C ILE A 129 3.02 -5.58 -4.66
N ILE A 130 3.08 -5.24 -5.95
CA ILE A 130 3.62 -6.10 -7.00
C ILE A 130 4.89 -5.49 -7.57
N GLN A 131 5.89 -6.30 -7.89
CA GLN A 131 7.15 -5.83 -8.46
C GLN A 131 7.61 -6.76 -9.58
N PRO A 132 8.21 -6.21 -10.66
CA PRO A 132 8.68 -7.04 -11.74
C PRO A 132 10.01 -7.69 -11.41
N VAL A 133 10.13 -8.95 -11.79
CA VAL A 133 11.35 -9.75 -11.71
C VAL A 133 11.61 -10.37 -13.08
N THR A 134 12.84 -10.25 -13.55
CA THR A 134 13.24 -10.79 -14.85
C THR A 134 14.45 -11.69 -14.71
N ASN A 135 14.51 -12.72 -15.53
CA ASN A 135 15.66 -13.59 -15.69
C ASN A 135 16.10 -13.52 -17.15
N GLY A 136 17.02 -12.60 -17.47
CA GLY A 136 17.43 -12.31 -18.83
C GLY A 136 18.94 -12.44 -19.05
N PRO A 137 19.44 -12.02 -20.23
CA PRO A 137 20.88 -11.99 -20.52
C PRO A 137 21.69 -11.15 -19.52
N GLU A 138 21.08 -10.12 -18.94
CA GLU A 138 21.64 -9.27 -17.87
C GLU A 138 21.59 -9.93 -16.48
N GLY A 139 21.11 -11.18 -16.40
CA GLY A 139 20.95 -11.93 -15.17
C GLY A 139 19.57 -11.77 -14.52
N PHE A 140 19.49 -12.27 -13.29
CA PHE A 140 18.30 -12.22 -12.45
C PHE A 140 18.18 -10.85 -11.77
N LYS A 141 17.04 -10.17 -11.97
CA LYS A 141 16.87 -8.77 -11.57
C LYS A 141 15.47 -8.52 -11.02
N VAL A 142 15.39 -7.91 -9.84
CA VAL A 142 14.21 -7.19 -9.37
C VAL A 142 14.31 -5.76 -9.88
N HIS A 143 13.28 -5.28 -10.56
CA HIS A 143 13.28 -3.93 -11.12
C HIS A 143 12.90 -2.88 -10.07
N ASP A 144 13.43 -1.67 -10.21
CA ASP A 144 12.99 -0.50 -9.45
C ASP A 144 11.68 0.03 -10.02
N THR A 145 10.68 -0.84 -9.97
CA THR A 145 9.29 -0.54 -10.28
C THR A 145 8.42 -1.28 -9.27
N ALA A 146 7.32 -0.67 -8.89
CA ALA A 146 6.30 -1.27 -8.06
C ALA A 146 4.91 -0.86 -8.55
N GLY A 147 3.95 -1.76 -8.44
CA GLY A 147 2.54 -1.50 -8.63
C GLY A 147 1.79 -1.78 -7.34
N HIS A 148 0.77 -1.00 -7.03
CA HIS A 148 -0.16 -1.28 -5.94
C HIS A 148 -1.52 -1.60 -6.54
N LEU A 149 -2.02 -2.82 -6.34
CA LEU A 149 -3.38 -3.22 -6.71
C LEU A 149 -4.26 -3.16 -5.46
N ILE A 150 -5.27 -2.28 -5.43
CA ILE A 150 -6.11 -2.06 -4.25
C ILE A 150 -7.51 -2.62 -4.52
N PHE A 151 -7.86 -3.65 -3.75
CA PHE A 151 -9.16 -4.30 -3.80
C PHE A 151 -10.00 -3.84 -2.63
N SER A 152 -11.11 -3.15 -2.91
CA SER A 152 -11.95 -2.52 -1.89
C SER A 152 -13.19 -3.36 -1.54
N PHE A 153 -13.61 -3.28 -0.28
CA PHE A 153 -14.77 -3.98 0.28
C PHE A 153 -15.79 -2.96 0.77
N ASN A 154 -16.47 -2.34 -0.19
CA ASN A 154 -17.45 -1.30 0.06
C ASN A 154 -18.84 -1.75 -0.39
N LEU A 155 -19.85 -1.21 0.29
CA LEU A 155 -21.22 -1.16 -0.20
C LEU A 155 -21.42 0.09 -1.06
N GLU A 156 -22.64 0.29 -1.56
CA GLU A 156 -23.03 1.57 -2.14
C GLU A 156 -22.68 2.72 -1.19
N PRO A 157 -21.93 3.74 -1.65
CA PRO A 157 -21.42 4.78 -0.78
C PRO A 157 -22.55 5.70 -0.30
N ASP A 158 -22.33 6.36 0.84
CA ASP A 158 -23.23 7.40 1.31
C ASP A 158 -23.01 8.69 0.50
N SER A 159 -24.04 9.53 0.42
CA SER A 159 -23.95 10.84 -0.24
C SER A 159 -22.80 11.68 0.33
N PRO A 160 -22.16 12.52 -0.51
CA PRO A 160 -21.17 13.50 -0.04
C PRO A 160 -21.73 14.37 1.09
N LEU A 161 -20.86 14.80 2.02
CA LEU A 161 -21.22 15.85 2.98
C LEU A 161 -21.38 17.20 2.27
N ASP A 162 -22.04 18.14 2.94
CA ASP A 162 -22.24 19.49 2.43
C ASP A 162 -20.93 20.19 2.08
N GLY A 163 -20.80 20.54 0.79
CA GLY A 163 -19.60 21.16 0.22
C GLY A 163 -18.46 20.20 -0.07
N CYS A 164 -18.70 18.88 -0.07
CA CYS A 164 -17.72 17.86 -0.45
C CYS A 164 -18.06 17.13 -1.74
N ALA A 165 -19.19 17.45 -2.39
CA ALA A 165 -19.52 16.89 -3.70
C ALA A 165 -18.43 17.21 -4.74
N PRO A 166 -18.14 16.31 -5.70
CA PRO A 166 -18.80 15.02 -5.93
C PRO A 166 -18.22 13.86 -5.11
N PHE A 167 -17.34 14.11 -4.14
CA PHE A 167 -16.62 13.07 -3.41
C PHE A 167 -17.54 12.31 -2.43
N PRO A 168 -17.88 11.03 -2.70
CA PRO A 168 -18.81 10.29 -1.86
C PRO A 168 -18.15 9.80 -0.56
N ARG A 169 -18.96 9.44 0.44
CA ARG A 169 -18.45 8.83 1.67
C ARG A 169 -18.46 7.31 1.55
N PHE A 170 -17.30 6.69 1.76
CA PHE A 170 -17.18 5.24 1.65
C PHE A 170 -17.94 4.52 2.75
N LYS A 171 -18.77 3.56 2.34
CA LYS A 171 -19.51 2.69 3.23
C LYS A 171 -18.86 1.29 3.27
N PRO A 172 -18.38 0.82 4.43
CA PRO A 172 -17.68 -0.45 4.52
C PRO A 172 -18.64 -1.65 4.39
N ASP A 173 -18.22 -2.69 3.66
CA ASP A 173 -18.81 -4.03 3.76
C ASP A 173 -18.10 -4.80 4.88
N ASP A 174 -18.48 -4.50 6.13
CA ASP A 174 -17.87 -5.12 7.31
C ASP A 174 -18.13 -6.62 7.40
N GLN A 175 -19.25 -7.10 6.85
CA GLN A 175 -19.54 -8.53 6.86
C GLN A 175 -18.51 -9.29 6.02
N ALA A 176 -18.26 -8.84 4.79
CA ALA A 176 -17.22 -9.42 3.94
C ALA A 176 -15.84 -9.24 4.57
N PHE A 177 -15.53 -8.06 5.11
CA PHE A 177 -14.21 -7.80 5.65
C PHE A 177 -13.91 -8.57 6.95
N LYS A 178 -14.91 -8.80 7.82
CA LYS A 178 -14.76 -9.68 8.99
C LYS A 178 -14.49 -11.13 8.58
N ALA A 179 -14.97 -11.60 7.43
CA ALA A 179 -14.63 -12.93 6.93
C ALA A 179 -13.13 -13.02 6.57
N ILE A 180 -12.58 -11.98 5.94
CA ILE A 180 -11.13 -11.87 5.67
C ILE A 180 -10.33 -11.90 6.97
N VAL A 181 -10.70 -11.06 7.94
CA VAL A 181 -10.01 -10.99 9.24
C VAL A 181 -10.00 -12.35 9.95
N ARG A 182 -11.10 -13.10 9.91
CA ARG A 182 -11.17 -14.47 10.47
C ARG A 182 -10.27 -15.45 9.74
N ASP A 183 -10.20 -15.39 8.41
CA ASP A 183 -9.30 -16.25 7.64
C ASP A 183 -7.81 -15.91 7.89
N VAL A 184 -7.48 -14.63 8.07
CA VAL A 184 -6.13 -14.18 8.48
C VAL A 184 -5.78 -14.71 9.87
N ALA A 185 -6.70 -14.59 10.83
CA ALA A 185 -6.53 -15.15 12.17
C ALA A 185 -6.32 -16.68 12.13
N SER A 186 -7.07 -17.38 11.28
CA SER A 186 -6.92 -18.81 11.05
C SER A 186 -5.55 -19.15 10.46
N LEU A 187 -5.06 -18.41 9.45
CA LEU A 187 -3.72 -18.61 8.89
C LEU A 187 -2.62 -18.44 9.96
N ARG A 188 -2.71 -17.39 10.78
CA ARG A 188 -1.80 -17.19 11.93
C ARG A 188 -1.84 -18.38 12.88
N ASP A 189 -3.02 -18.82 13.29
CA ASP A 189 -3.16 -19.90 14.27
C ASP A 189 -2.66 -21.23 13.73
N GLN A 190 -2.90 -21.51 12.45
CA GLN A 190 -2.35 -22.67 11.74
C GLN A 190 -0.82 -22.61 11.68
N LEU A 191 -0.25 -21.44 11.42
CA LEU A 191 1.20 -21.22 11.38
C LEU A 191 1.84 -21.42 12.77
N ALA A 192 1.24 -20.85 13.82
CA ALA A 192 1.67 -21.05 15.20
C ALA A 192 1.55 -22.51 15.66
N ALA A 193 0.56 -23.24 15.15
CA ALA A 193 0.35 -24.66 15.43
C ALA A 193 1.25 -25.60 14.61
N GLY A 194 2.05 -25.07 13.68
CA GLY A 194 2.94 -25.86 12.85
C GLY A 194 2.26 -26.60 11.70
N LYS A 195 1.11 -26.13 11.22
CA LYS A 195 0.38 -26.78 10.11
C LYS A 195 1.07 -26.62 8.76
N PHE A 196 2.02 -25.70 8.63
CA PHE A 196 2.83 -25.51 7.43
C PHE A 196 4.21 -26.16 7.61
N ALA A 197 4.37 -27.37 7.08
CA ALA A 197 5.61 -28.16 7.14
C ALA A 197 6.11 -28.51 8.57
N ASN A 198 5.20 -28.66 9.54
CA ASN A 198 5.53 -29.01 10.94
C ASN A 198 6.42 -27.99 11.67
N VAL A 199 6.54 -26.75 11.16
CA VAL A 199 7.32 -25.67 11.80
C VAL A 199 6.39 -24.72 12.51
N LYS A 200 6.51 -24.60 13.83
CA LYS A 200 5.78 -23.61 14.63
C LYS A 200 6.43 -22.24 14.45
N VAL A 201 5.69 -21.29 13.89
CA VAL A 201 6.20 -19.94 13.64
C VAL A 201 5.30 -18.91 14.31
N SER A 202 5.89 -17.99 15.06
CA SER A 202 5.18 -16.83 15.62
C SER A 202 5.29 -15.64 14.67
N THR A 203 4.22 -14.87 14.55
CA THR A 203 4.16 -13.61 13.79
C THR A 203 4.35 -12.36 14.65
N SER A 204 4.45 -12.53 15.97
CA SER A 204 4.67 -11.45 16.93
C SER A 204 5.99 -10.71 16.72
N GLY A 205 6.01 -9.42 17.07
CA GLY A 205 7.21 -8.57 17.07
C GLY A 205 7.12 -7.44 16.05
N ASP A 206 8.25 -6.78 15.83
CA ASP A 206 8.37 -5.73 14.82
C ASP A 206 8.09 -6.26 13.41
N MET A 207 7.65 -5.37 12.53
CA MET A 207 7.47 -5.69 11.12
C MET A 207 8.77 -6.10 10.46
N ASN A 208 8.73 -7.20 9.70
CA ASN A 208 9.87 -7.76 8.99
C ASN A 208 9.40 -8.50 7.72
N VAL A 209 10.33 -9.12 6.99
CA VAL A 209 9.97 -10.24 6.09
C VAL A 209 9.15 -11.24 6.88
N HIS A 210 7.98 -11.63 6.34
CA HIS A 210 7.02 -12.42 7.08
C HIS A 210 7.65 -13.77 7.50
N PRO A 211 7.65 -14.12 8.79
CA PRO A 211 8.41 -15.26 9.28
C PRO A 211 7.88 -16.61 8.72
N GLY A 212 6.59 -16.70 8.39
CA GLY A 212 6.01 -17.87 7.72
C GLY A 212 6.52 -18.10 6.29
N LEU A 213 7.12 -17.08 5.66
CA LEU A 213 7.68 -17.13 4.31
C LEU A 213 9.19 -17.45 4.29
N ILE A 214 9.75 -17.94 5.41
CA ILE A 214 11.16 -18.27 5.55
C ILE A 214 11.31 -19.76 5.87
N GLY A 215 12.28 -20.43 5.24
CA GLY A 215 12.60 -21.83 5.52
C GLY A 215 11.52 -22.80 5.05
N ALA A 216 11.35 -23.92 5.78
CA ALA A 216 10.51 -25.03 5.35
C ALA A 216 9.01 -24.71 5.26
N SER A 217 8.51 -23.72 6.01
CA SER A 217 7.10 -23.31 5.94
C SER A 217 6.76 -22.45 4.72
N ALA A 218 7.78 -21.91 4.02
CA ALA A 218 7.60 -20.83 3.06
C ALA A 218 6.61 -21.17 1.93
N LYS A 219 6.82 -22.28 1.24
CA LYS A 219 5.94 -22.69 0.13
C LYS A 219 4.51 -23.03 0.60
N PRO A 220 4.29 -23.91 1.60
CA PRO A 220 2.94 -24.20 2.08
C PRO A 220 2.19 -22.97 2.62
N PHE A 221 2.89 -22.07 3.32
CA PHE A 221 2.29 -20.83 3.80
C PHE A 221 1.96 -19.88 2.64
N ARG A 222 2.84 -19.72 1.64
CA ARG A 222 2.54 -18.98 0.41
C ARG A 222 1.31 -19.51 -0.30
N ASP A 223 1.22 -20.84 -0.47
CA ASP A 223 0.07 -21.49 -1.12
C ASP A 223 -1.23 -21.19 -0.35
N ALA A 224 -1.20 -21.16 0.98
CA ALA A 224 -2.35 -20.81 1.81
C ALA A 224 -2.71 -19.31 1.78
N VAL A 225 -1.72 -18.42 1.73
CA VAL A 225 -1.93 -16.98 1.51
C VAL A 225 -2.57 -16.75 0.14
N LYS A 226 -2.07 -17.42 -0.92
CA LYS A 226 -2.67 -17.36 -2.26
C LYS A 226 -4.14 -17.78 -2.22
N ALA A 227 -4.46 -18.91 -1.57
CA ALA A 227 -5.83 -19.38 -1.45
C ALA A 227 -6.75 -18.38 -0.70
N LEU A 228 -6.24 -17.68 0.33
CA LEU A 228 -6.99 -16.60 0.98
C LEU A 228 -7.27 -15.45 0.00
N LEU A 229 -6.27 -15.03 -0.79
CA LEU A 229 -6.46 -13.98 -1.79
C LEU A 229 -7.51 -14.40 -2.83
N GLU A 230 -7.40 -15.59 -3.41
CA GLU A 230 -8.33 -16.08 -4.44
C GLU A 230 -9.76 -16.29 -3.92
N LYS A 231 -9.91 -16.55 -2.62
CA LYS A 231 -11.22 -16.63 -1.96
C LYS A 231 -11.94 -15.27 -1.89
N HIS A 232 -11.21 -14.18 -1.71
CA HIS A 232 -11.79 -12.87 -1.34
C HIS A 232 -11.65 -11.78 -2.39
N LEU A 233 -10.60 -11.84 -3.21
CA LEU A 233 -10.32 -10.85 -4.24
C LEU A 233 -11.11 -11.19 -5.51
N SER A 234 -11.63 -10.16 -6.17
CA SER A 234 -12.23 -10.30 -7.51
C SER A 234 -11.91 -9.07 -8.38
N PRO A 235 -11.97 -9.19 -9.71
CA PRO A 235 -11.74 -8.05 -10.61
C PRO A 235 -12.65 -6.85 -10.31
N GLN A 236 -13.89 -7.10 -9.88
CA GLN A 236 -14.87 -6.05 -9.57
C GLN A 236 -14.49 -5.24 -8.33
N ARG A 237 -13.69 -5.81 -7.42
CA ARG A 237 -13.19 -5.11 -6.23
C ARG A 237 -11.97 -4.24 -6.52
N LEU A 238 -11.29 -4.44 -7.65
CA LEU A 238 -10.10 -3.67 -8.04
C LEU A 238 -10.50 -2.26 -8.54
N ASN A 239 -10.44 -1.28 -7.65
CA ASN A 239 -10.90 0.08 -7.91
C ASN A 239 -9.79 1.13 -8.03
N THR A 240 -8.64 0.88 -7.41
CA THR A 240 -7.51 1.82 -7.40
C THR A 240 -6.23 1.05 -7.72
N ILE A 241 -5.40 1.64 -8.58
CA ILE A 241 -4.07 1.13 -8.88
C ILE A 241 -3.09 2.28 -8.77
N ALA A 242 -1.89 2.03 -8.26
CA ALA A 242 -0.78 2.97 -8.38
C ALA A 242 0.42 2.28 -9.03
N VAL A 243 1.26 3.06 -9.69
CA VAL A 243 2.54 2.60 -10.24
C VAL A 243 3.61 3.57 -9.84
N MET A 244 4.76 3.01 -9.53
CA MET A 244 5.96 3.73 -9.20
C MET A 244 7.10 3.11 -9.99
N GLY A 245 7.86 3.93 -10.71
CA GLY A 245 8.94 3.44 -11.55
C GLY A 245 9.94 4.53 -11.87
N ILE A 246 10.97 4.18 -12.63
CA ILE A 246 12.04 5.12 -12.95
C ILE A 246 11.93 5.61 -14.39
N SER A 247 12.35 6.85 -14.62
CA SER A 247 12.79 7.35 -15.92
C SER A 247 14.32 7.30 -15.90
N PRO A 248 14.98 6.22 -16.35
CA PRO A 248 16.38 5.98 -16.03
C PRO A 248 17.30 7.15 -16.43
N PRO A 249 18.31 7.48 -15.61
CA PRO A 249 18.59 6.92 -14.28
C PRO A 249 17.67 7.46 -13.17
N GLU A 250 17.11 8.66 -13.36
CA GLU A 250 16.18 9.38 -12.49
C GLU A 250 15.31 10.31 -13.35
N PRO A 251 14.09 10.72 -12.93
CA PRO A 251 13.48 10.57 -11.61
C PRO A 251 12.78 9.22 -11.37
N TRP A 252 12.47 8.97 -10.10
CA TRP A 252 11.40 8.09 -9.67
C TRP A 252 10.08 8.82 -9.88
N VAL A 253 9.09 8.17 -10.48
CA VAL A 253 7.80 8.75 -10.84
C VAL A 253 6.70 7.91 -10.19
N PHE A 254 5.79 8.57 -9.48
CA PHE A 254 4.58 7.99 -8.91
C PHE A 254 3.37 8.43 -9.73
N VAL A 255 2.49 7.48 -10.04
CA VAL A 255 1.21 7.74 -10.71
C VAL A 255 0.11 6.95 -10.00
N SER A 256 -0.97 7.63 -9.60
CA SER A 256 -2.20 7.00 -9.13
C SER A 256 -3.25 6.91 -10.23
N MET A 257 -4.02 5.82 -10.22
CA MET A 257 -5.07 5.53 -11.18
C MET A 257 -6.34 5.07 -10.46
N LEU A 258 -7.49 5.50 -10.97
CA LEU A 258 -8.80 5.01 -10.54
C LEU A 258 -9.46 4.25 -11.69
N ARG A 259 -10.21 3.20 -11.35
CA ARG A 259 -11.14 2.57 -12.28
C ARG A 259 -12.41 3.41 -12.34
N VAL A 260 -12.72 3.92 -13.53
CA VAL A 260 -13.95 4.65 -13.82
C VAL A 260 -14.85 3.79 -14.71
N PRO A 261 -16.16 3.70 -14.43
CA PRO A 261 -17.10 3.02 -15.32
C PRO A 261 -16.93 3.48 -16.77
N GLN A 262 -16.99 2.53 -17.72
CA GLN A 262 -16.80 2.73 -19.17
C GLN A 262 -15.42 3.24 -19.63
N ALA A 263 -14.73 4.10 -18.87
CA ALA A 263 -13.40 4.61 -19.19
C ALA A 263 -12.27 3.64 -18.78
N GLY A 264 -12.53 2.72 -17.84
CA GLY A 264 -11.53 1.81 -17.30
C GLY A 264 -10.55 2.52 -16.36
N LEU A 265 -9.31 2.03 -16.30
CA LEU A 265 -8.25 2.63 -15.48
C LEU A 265 -7.77 3.94 -16.10
N ILE A 266 -7.83 5.03 -15.33
CA ILE A 266 -7.36 6.36 -15.74
C ILE A 266 -6.42 6.95 -14.68
N PRO A 267 -5.34 7.66 -15.08
CA PRO A 267 -4.55 8.46 -14.16
C PRO A 267 -5.42 9.56 -13.53
N VAL A 268 -5.20 9.83 -12.24
CA VAL A 268 -5.95 10.84 -11.49
C VAL A 268 -5.01 11.89 -10.90
N PRO A 269 -5.38 13.19 -10.97
CA PRO A 269 -4.58 14.23 -10.35
C PRO A 269 -4.49 14.10 -8.83
N GLY A 270 -3.30 14.36 -8.30
CA GLY A 270 -3.08 14.40 -6.85
C GLY A 270 -3.65 15.69 -6.23
N PRO A 271 -4.39 15.63 -5.10
CA PRO A 271 -4.92 16.82 -4.44
C PRO A 271 -3.83 17.79 -3.99
N THR A 272 -2.69 17.25 -3.59
CA THR A 272 -1.50 18.00 -3.15
C THR A 272 -0.63 18.49 -4.30
N LEU A 273 -0.98 18.18 -5.55
CA LEU A 273 -0.31 18.60 -6.78
C LEU A 273 -1.21 19.56 -7.57
N ASP A 274 -1.87 20.46 -6.83
CA ASP A 274 -2.80 21.48 -7.31
C ASP A 274 -4.02 20.94 -8.10
N GLY A 275 -4.26 19.62 -8.06
CA GLY A 275 -5.33 18.96 -8.82
C GLY A 275 -5.08 18.94 -10.33
N LEU A 276 -3.87 19.28 -10.77
CA LEU A 276 -3.50 19.35 -12.19
C LEU A 276 -2.72 18.11 -12.62
N HIS A 277 -1.70 17.74 -11.86
CA HIS A 277 -0.74 16.69 -12.26
C HIS A 277 -1.17 15.32 -11.77
N ALA A 278 -1.11 14.33 -12.67
CA ALA A 278 -1.34 12.92 -12.37
C ALA A 278 -0.06 12.19 -11.92
N ALA A 279 1.11 12.79 -12.15
CA ALA A 279 2.41 12.28 -11.73
C ALA A 279 3.11 13.17 -10.70
N GLN A 280 3.86 12.55 -9.79
CA GLN A 280 4.82 13.21 -8.91
C GLN A 280 6.18 12.51 -9.01
N MET A 281 7.25 13.29 -9.02
CA MET A 281 8.60 12.84 -9.28
C MET A 281 9.55 13.14 -8.12
N PHE A 282 10.52 12.25 -7.93
CA PHE A 282 11.62 12.38 -6.99
C PHE A 282 12.97 12.12 -7.67
N SER A 283 13.95 12.99 -7.46
CA SER A 283 15.36 12.86 -7.90
C SER A 283 16.29 13.14 -6.72
N ILE A 284 17.46 12.52 -6.70
CA ILE A 284 18.54 12.83 -5.74
C ILE A 284 19.71 13.60 -6.37
N VAL A 285 19.87 13.54 -7.70
CA VAL A 285 20.98 14.23 -8.39
C VAL A 285 20.61 15.65 -8.84
N GLY A 286 19.31 15.92 -9.03
CA GLY A 286 18.82 17.21 -9.51
C GLY A 286 18.90 18.35 -8.49
N GLN A 287 18.90 19.60 -8.96
CA GLN A 287 18.77 20.77 -8.07
C GLN A 287 17.39 20.89 -7.43
N THR A 288 16.36 20.39 -8.13
CA THR A 288 15.00 20.26 -7.63
C THR A 288 14.71 18.78 -7.46
N HIS A 289 14.51 18.33 -6.22
CA HIS A 289 14.37 16.92 -5.92
C HIS A 289 12.92 16.45 -6.08
N VAL A 290 11.93 17.32 -5.87
CA VAL A 290 10.51 16.95 -5.92
C VAL A 290 9.76 17.80 -6.94
N VAL A 291 9.12 17.16 -7.92
CA VAL A 291 8.38 17.86 -8.99
C VAL A 291 7.05 17.14 -9.30
N PRO A 292 5.91 17.85 -9.36
CA PRO A 292 5.73 19.23 -8.93
C PRO A 292 5.95 19.36 -7.42
N ARG A 293 6.27 20.57 -6.97
CA ARG A 293 6.42 20.85 -5.54
C ARG A 293 5.05 20.69 -4.87
N PRO A 294 4.92 19.84 -3.84
CA PRO A 294 3.63 19.57 -3.23
C PRO A 294 3.15 20.76 -2.38
N VAL A 295 1.85 21.00 -2.40
CA VAL A 295 1.16 21.93 -1.49
C VAL A 295 0.20 21.11 -0.62
N THR A 296 0.74 20.57 0.48
CA THR A 296 0.02 19.69 1.41
C THR A 296 -0.85 20.48 2.39
N ASN A 297 -1.77 19.79 3.05
CA ASN A 297 -2.65 20.38 4.07
C ASN A 297 -2.81 19.46 5.31
N ASN A 298 -1.79 18.66 5.60
CA ASN A 298 -1.70 17.74 6.74
C ASN A 298 -1.53 18.42 8.11
N GLN A 299 -1.60 19.75 8.18
CA GLN A 299 -1.74 20.50 9.43
C GLN A 299 -3.09 21.22 9.56
N ASN A 300 -3.95 21.17 8.53
CA ASN A 300 -5.33 21.63 8.62
C ASN A 300 -6.20 20.59 9.36
N PRO A 301 -7.36 20.99 9.91
CA PRO A 301 -8.38 20.04 10.31
C PRO A 301 -8.77 19.10 9.16
N THR A 302 -9.01 17.83 9.49
CA THR A 302 -9.47 16.82 8.54
C THR A 302 -10.85 17.22 8.01
N THR A 303 -10.96 17.40 6.69
CA THR A 303 -12.24 17.64 6.02
C THR A 303 -12.26 17.06 4.61
N CYS A 304 -13.42 16.57 4.17
CA CYS A 304 -13.60 16.10 2.79
C CYS A 304 -13.51 17.22 1.75
N ARG A 305 -13.63 18.50 2.15
CA ARG A 305 -13.41 19.66 1.26
C ARG A 305 -11.98 19.78 0.76
N HIS A 306 -11.08 19.02 1.36
CA HIS A 306 -9.67 18.98 1.05
C HIS A 306 -9.29 17.72 0.25
N ALA A 307 -10.28 16.90 -0.16
CA ALA A 307 -10.06 15.69 -0.94
C ALA A 307 -9.56 15.99 -2.36
N ALA A 308 -9.06 14.95 -3.04
CA ALA A 308 -8.90 14.98 -4.49
C ALA A 308 -10.24 15.27 -5.18
N LEU A 309 -10.18 15.92 -6.36
CA LEU A 309 -11.32 16.12 -7.26
C LEU A 309 -12.42 17.07 -6.74
N GLN A 310 -12.11 17.96 -5.80
CA GLN A 310 -13.01 19.06 -5.42
C GLN A 310 -13.05 20.12 -6.52
N ASP A 311 -14.23 20.67 -6.78
CA ASP A 311 -14.45 21.76 -7.72
C ASP A 311 -15.27 22.90 -7.07
N PRO A 312 -14.67 24.09 -6.82
CA PRO A 312 -13.25 24.41 -7.02
C PRO A 312 -12.35 23.73 -5.97
N PRO A 313 -11.06 23.47 -6.28
CA PRO A 313 -10.11 22.94 -5.30
C PRO A 313 -9.87 23.96 -4.17
N LEU A 314 -9.42 23.46 -3.00
CA LEU A 314 -9.06 24.36 -1.89
C LEU A 314 -7.97 25.36 -2.35
N PRO A 315 -8.17 26.68 -2.19
CA PRO A 315 -7.20 27.68 -2.57
C PRO A 315 -5.84 27.43 -1.91
N LEU A 316 -4.74 27.64 -2.65
CA LEU A 316 -3.38 27.38 -2.15
C LEU A 316 -3.08 28.13 -0.85
N ALA A 317 -3.54 29.38 -0.74
CA ALA A 317 -3.37 30.21 0.47
C ALA A 317 -4.02 29.62 1.73
N ASN A 318 -4.96 28.69 1.59
CA ASN A 318 -5.67 28.04 2.69
C ASN A 318 -5.07 26.68 3.08
N ARG A 319 -4.07 26.20 2.33
CA ARG A 319 -3.39 24.93 2.61
C ARG A 319 -2.26 25.16 3.62
N LYS A 320 -2.32 24.47 4.77
CA LYS A 320 -1.23 24.45 5.75
C LYS A 320 -0.76 23.02 5.94
N GLY A 321 0.47 22.76 5.54
CA GLY A 321 1.05 21.44 5.62
C GLY A 321 2.56 21.49 5.50
N VAL A 322 3.15 20.32 5.65
CA VAL A 322 4.58 20.07 5.46
C VAL A 322 4.77 18.93 4.49
N SER A 323 5.90 18.95 3.79
CA SER A 323 6.36 17.90 2.89
C SER A 323 7.84 17.62 3.09
N THR A 324 8.29 16.46 2.66
CA THR A 324 9.74 16.16 2.65
C THR A 324 10.52 17.12 1.75
N ALA A 325 9.90 17.69 0.71
CA ALA A 325 10.51 18.73 -0.14
C ALA A 325 10.93 19.99 0.64
N ASP A 326 10.38 20.23 1.84
CA ASP A 326 10.73 21.36 2.70
C ASP A 326 12.09 21.22 3.37
N PHE A 327 12.63 20.01 3.45
CA PHE A 327 13.97 19.76 3.95
C PHE A 327 14.87 19.07 2.93
N ILE A 328 14.33 18.37 1.93
CA ILE A 328 15.16 17.77 0.88
C ILE A 328 15.88 18.87 0.08
N ASP A 329 15.14 19.88 -0.39
CA ASP A 329 15.64 20.98 -1.21
C ASP A 329 16.28 22.12 -0.40
N ALA A 330 16.34 22.02 0.94
CA ALA A 330 16.77 23.11 1.81
C ALA A 330 17.63 22.63 2.98
N ASN A 331 18.58 23.44 3.39
CA ASN A 331 19.32 23.19 4.62
C ASN A 331 18.52 23.71 5.82
N VAL A 332 17.88 22.79 6.55
CA VAL A 332 17.10 23.11 7.76
C VAL A 332 17.64 22.35 8.98
N PRO A 333 17.48 22.88 10.21
CA PRO A 333 17.94 22.21 11.42
C PRO A 333 17.31 20.83 11.62
N ASN A 334 18.01 19.91 12.29
CA ASN A 334 17.51 18.57 12.66
C ASN A 334 16.13 18.61 13.34
N SER A 335 15.89 19.60 14.22
CA SER A 335 14.60 19.79 14.89
C SER A 335 13.45 20.01 13.91
N ARG A 336 13.68 20.78 12.84
CA ARG A 336 12.69 21.01 11.79
C ARG A 336 12.47 19.77 10.94
N VAL A 337 13.53 19.02 10.62
CA VAL A 337 13.39 17.73 9.91
C VAL A 337 12.51 16.78 10.72
N LEU A 338 12.78 16.63 12.03
CA LEU A 338 11.98 15.79 12.93
C LEU A 338 10.50 16.23 12.98
N GLU A 339 10.23 17.53 13.10
CA GLU A 339 8.87 18.06 13.07
C GLU A 339 8.13 17.65 11.80
N ILE A 340 8.76 17.88 10.63
CA ILE A 340 8.17 17.56 9.32
C ILE A 340 7.85 16.06 9.22
N VAL A 341 8.85 15.20 9.47
CA VAL A 341 8.64 13.75 9.30
C VAL A 341 7.69 13.18 10.33
N ASN A 342 7.59 13.76 11.53
CA ASN A 342 6.60 13.34 12.53
C ASN A 342 5.17 13.72 12.13
N VAL A 343 4.95 14.87 11.50
CA VAL A 343 3.64 15.18 10.91
C VAL A 343 3.32 14.19 9.79
N ILE A 344 4.28 13.92 8.91
CA ILE A 344 4.09 12.98 7.79
C ILE A 344 3.86 11.55 8.29
N ALA A 345 4.51 11.09 9.35
CA ALA A 345 4.30 9.73 9.87
C ALA A 345 3.01 9.58 10.73
N ASP A 346 2.43 10.67 11.21
CA ASP A 346 1.20 10.65 12.00
C ASP A 346 -0.02 10.39 11.11
N THR A 347 -0.56 9.19 11.20
CA THR A 347 -1.72 8.70 10.44
C THR A 347 -3.01 9.46 10.72
N LYS A 348 -3.11 10.18 11.84
CA LYS A 348 -4.27 11.03 12.17
C LYS A 348 -4.21 12.38 11.47
N LYS A 349 -3.01 12.82 11.10
CA LYS A 349 -2.75 14.11 10.44
C LYS A 349 -2.53 13.96 8.95
N SER A 350 -1.84 12.91 8.54
CA SER A 350 -1.36 12.70 7.19
C SER A 350 -1.98 11.45 6.58
N HIS A 351 -2.75 11.61 5.51
CA HIS A 351 -3.40 10.55 4.75
C HIS A 351 -3.32 10.84 3.25
N PHE A 352 -3.71 9.86 2.43
CA PHE A 352 -3.58 9.93 0.96
C PHE A 352 -4.10 11.24 0.34
N PHE A 353 -5.21 11.79 0.86
CA PHE A 353 -5.79 13.02 0.31
C PHE A 353 -5.12 14.34 0.72
N ASN A 354 -4.23 14.36 1.73
CA ASN A 354 -3.69 15.61 2.27
C ASN A 354 -2.16 15.67 2.36
N THR A 355 -1.49 14.58 2.00
CA THR A 355 -0.03 14.41 2.00
C THR A 355 0.40 13.86 0.65
N ASP A 356 1.52 14.34 0.13
CA ASP A 356 2.01 13.93 -1.19
C ASP A 356 2.72 12.56 -1.18
N CYS A 357 2.83 11.96 -2.36
CA CYS A 357 3.32 10.59 -2.53
C CYS A 357 4.82 10.50 -2.25
N VAL A 358 5.62 11.49 -2.66
CA VAL A 358 7.06 11.51 -2.37
C VAL A 358 7.28 11.56 -0.86
N SER A 359 6.54 12.40 -0.14
CA SER A 359 6.61 12.45 1.33
C SER A 359 6.28 11.12 1.99
N CYS A 360 5.21 10.43 1.58
CA CYS A 360 4.86 9.11 2.11
C CYS A 360 5.91 8.01 1.83
N HIS A 361 6.81 8.24 0.87
CA HIS A 361 7.79 7.27 0.40
C HIS A 361 9.23 7.61 0.81
N THR A 362 9.50 8.82 1.32
CA THR A 362 10.85 9.29 1.64
C THR A 362 11.02 9.77 3.09
N GLU A 363 9.95 9.83 3.89
CA GLU A 363 9.98 10.34 5.27
C GLU A 363 10.88 9.53 6.21
N THR A 364 11.14 8.26 5.88
CA THR A 364 12.06 7.41 6.63
C THR A 364 13.46 7.42 6.05
N ALA A 365 13.62 7.23 4.74
CA ALA A 365 14.93 7.09 4.11
C ALA A 365 15.77 8.37 4.24
N GLN A 366 15.14 9.53 4.08
CA GLN A 366 15.85 10.82 4.04
C GLN A 366 16.46 11.22 5.39
N PRO A 367 15.74 11.16 6.52
CA PRO A 367 16.37 11.40 7.83
C PRO A 367 17.45 10.38 8.20
N LEU A 368 17.29 9.11 7.80
CA LEU A 368 18.30 8.06 8.05
C LEU A 368 19.60 8.37 7.29
N ALA A 369 19.50 8.67 6.00
CA ALA A 369 20.64 9.04 5.16
C ALA A 369 21.36 10.29 5.70
N ARG A 370 20.59 11.29 6.14
CA ARG A 370 21.09 12.53 6.76
C ARG A 370 21.61 12.34 8.19
N LYS A 371 21.42 11.17 8.81
CA LYS A 371 21.78 10.88 10.20
C LYS A 371 21.20 11.91 11.18
N VAL A 372 19.94 12.28 10.99
CA VAL A 372 19.24 13.26 11.83
C VAL A 372 19.23 12.78 13.29
N GLN A 373 19.84 13.57 14.18
CA GLN A 373 19.90 13.24 15.60
C GLN A 373 18.48 13.19 16.20
N GLY A 374 18.20 12.18 17.01
CA GLY A 374 16.89 11.97 17.62
C GLY A 374 15.83 11.32 16.71
N PHE A 375 16.15 11.04 15.44
CA PHE A 375 15.24 10.29 14.58
C PHE A 375 15.25 8.81 14.96
N ALA A 376 14.08 8.26 15.26
CA ALA A 376 13.89 6.86 15.60
C ALA A 376 12.76 6.24 14.77
N VAL A 377 12.96 4.98 14.39
CA VAL A 377 11.96 4.16 13.70
C VAL A 377 11.50 3.05 14.65
N SER A 378 10.25 3.11 15.06
CA SER A 378 9.60 2.10 15.92
C SER A 378 8.77 1.13 15.10
N GLY A 379 8.60 -0.10 15.60
CA GLY A 379 7.73 -1.11 15.00
C GLY A 379 8.27 -1.76 13.72
N VAL A 380 9.53 -1.47 13.35
CA VAL A 380 10.19 -2.03 12.16
C VAL A 380 11.52 -2.65 12.56
N ASN A 381 11.77 -3.87 12.09
CA ASN A 381 13.04 -4.53 12.31
C ASN A 381 14.16 -3.77 11.57
N ARG A 382 15.27 -3.49 12.26
CA ARG A 382 16.41 -2.73 11.70
C ARG A 382 16.96 -3.31 10.40
N ALA A 383 16.86 -4.63 10.17
CA ALA A 383 17.38 -5.29 8.99
C ALA A 383 16.66 -4.90 7.69
N VAL A 384 15.41 -4.41 7.78
CA VAL A 384 14.57 -4.01 6.64
C VAL A 384 14.34 -2.50 6.58
N LEU A 385 15.08 -1.71 7.36
CA LEU A 385 15.04 -0.26 7.20
C LEU A 385 15.67 0.15 5.86
N PRO A 386 15.19 1.24 5.23
CA PRO A 386 15.85 1.84 4.08
C PRO A 386 17.32 2.15 4.40
N LYS A 387 18.23 1.74 3.52
CA LYS A 387 19.69 1.92 3.68
C LYS A 387 20.27 2.99 2.75
N GLU A 388 19.51 3.39 1.73
CA GLU A 388 19.91 4.34 0.70
C GLU A 388 18.89 5.49 0.69
N ASP A 389 19.36 6.70 0.40
CA ASP A 389 18.52 7.90 0.25
C ASP A 389 17.55 7.79 -0.94
N TRP A 390 17.96 7.10 -1.99
CA TRP A 390 17.13 6.73 -3.14
C TRP A 390 16.00 5.75 -2.81
N ASN A 391 16.03 5.10 -1.64
CA ASN A 391 15.05 4.07 -1.31
C ASN A 391 13.67 4.69 -0.98
N VAL A 392 12.90 4.87 -2.04
CA VAL A 392 11.50 5.33 -2.07
C VAL A 392 10.50 4.21 -1.83
N ARG A 393 10.91 3.02 -1.33
CA ARG A 393 9.98 1.93 -1.04
C ARG A 393 9.41 2.09 0.35
N ASN A 394 8.11 2.40 0.41
CA ASN A 394 7.37 2.42 1.67
C ASN A 394 7.28 1.00 2.30
N PHE A 395 7.00 -0.01 1.47
CA PHE A 395 6.93 -1.44 1.82
C PHE A 395 7.16 -2.27 0.56
N GLY A 396 8.11 -3.23 0.56
CA GLY A 396 8.40 -4.07 -0.61
C GLY A 396 9.87 -4.43 -0.76
N TRP A 397 10.33 -4.62 -1.99
CA TRP A 397 11.72 -4.87 -2.35
C TRP A 397 12.36 -3.63 -2.97
N PHE A 398 13.59 -3.34 -2.56
CA PHE A 398 14.41 -2.29 -3.13
C PHE A 398 15.65 -2.90 -3.77
N PRO A 399 15.87 -2.76 -5.09
CA PRO A 399 17.13 -3.14 -5.72
C PRO A 399 18.19 -2.12 -5.31
N SER A 400 19.21 -2.54 -4.56
CA SER A 400 20.31 -1.66 -4.15
C SER A 400 21.12 -1.22 -5.37
N PHE A 401 21.28 0.08 -5.55
CA PHE A 401 22.05 0.65 -6.66
C PHE A 401 23.46 1.04 -6.24
N LEU A 402 23.61 1.55 -5.02
CA LEU A 402 24.89 2.06 -4.51
C LEU A 402 25.84 0.96 -4.02
N HIS A 403 25.31 -0.18 -3.58
CA HIS A 403 26.14 -1.26 -3.03
C HIS A 403 26.30 -2.45 -3.99
N GLY A 404 25.55 -2.47 -5.10
CA GLY A 404 25.39 -3.66 -5.92
C GLY A 404 24.78 -4.83 -5.12
N GLY A 405 24.38 -5.89 -5.83
CA GLY A 405 23.87 -7.10 -5.21
C GLY A 405 22.34 -7.25 -5.24
N PRO A 406 21.80 -8.29 -4.57
CA PRO A 406 20.40 -8.65 -4.68
C PRO A 406 19.50 -7.60 -4.02
N ALA A 407 18.25 -7.53 -4.47
CA ALA A 407 17.26 -6.67 -3.84
C ALA A 407 17.08 -7.00 -2.36
N ALA A 408 16.77 -5.97 -1.57
CA ALA A 408 16.53 -6.07 -0.13
C ALA A 408 15.07 -5.77 0.20
N ALA A 409 14.53 -6.47 1.19
CA ALA A 409 13.26 -6.11 1.80
C ALA A 409 13.37 -4.74 2.47
N THR A 410 12.36 -3.90 2.29
CA THR A 410 12.28 -2.55 2.85
C THR A 410 10.91 -2.32 3.49
N ILE A 411 10.91 -1.74 4.69
CA ILE A 411 9.73 -1.25 5.41
C ILE A 411 10.07 0.12 6.03
N THR A 412 9.19 1.09 5.84
CA THR A 412 9.31 2.44 6.40
C THR A 412 8.59 2.58 7.74
N ARG A 413 8.94 3.64 8.49
CA ARG A 413 8.22 4.05 9.70
C ARG A 413 6.75 4.36 9.40
N ARG A 414 6.45 5.03 8.28
CA ARG A 414 5.09 5.33 7.84
C ARG A 414 4.27 4.04 7.64
N ALA A 415 4.82 3.04 6.95
CA ALA A 415 4.15 1.75 6.77
C ALA A 415 3.79 1.09 8.11
N ALA A 416 4.70 1.16 9.09
CA ALA A 416 4.49 0.61 10.42
C ALA A 416 3.49 1.39 11.26
N ALA A 417 3.49 2.73 11.19
CA ALA A 417 2.48 3.56 11.83
C ALA A 417 1.06 3.23 11.31
N GLU A 418 0.91 3.09 9.99
CA GLU A 418 -0.35 2.65 9.37
C GLU A 418 -0.73 1.23 9.83
N THR A 419 0.21 0.30 9.89
CA THR A 419 -0.06 -1.07 10.39
C THR A 419 -0.49 -1.06 11.86
N ALA A 420 0.09 -0.21 12.69
CA ALA A 420 -0.25 -0.14 14.11
C ALA A 420 -1.71 0.29 14.31
N ASP A 421 -2.19 1.27 13.52
CA ASP A 421 -3.59 1.69 13.52
C ASP A 421 -4.51 0.57 13.01
N VAL A 422 -4.11 -0.12 11.94
CA VAL A 422 -4.83 -1.28 11.37
C VAL A 422 -5.01 -2.38 12.43
N VAL A 423 -3.92 -2.78 13.09
CA VAL A 423 -3.94 -3.83 14.12
C VAL A 423 -4.81 -3.42 15.30
N THR A 424 -4.64 -2.19 15.77
CA THR A 424 -5.47 -1.61 16.85
C THR A 424 -6.95 -1.66 16.50
N PHE A 425 -7.32 -1.23 15.28
CA PHE A 425 -8.69 -1.20 14.83
C PHE A 425 -9.27 -2.60 14.68
N ILE A 426 -8.58 -3.53 14.00
CA ILE A 426 -9.08 -4.90 13.80
C ILE A 426 -9.32 -5.59 15.15
N ASN A 427 -8.34 -5.53 16.04
CA ASN A 427 -8.43 -6.22 17.33
C ASN A 427 -9.55 -5.64 18.22
N SER A 428 -9.83 -4.34 18.13
CA SER A 428 -10.85 -3.68 18.96
C SER A 428 -12.24 -3.63 18.34
N GLN A 429 -12.37 -3.69 17.01
CA GLN A 429 -13.63 -3.44 16.30
C GLN A 429 -14.13 -4.58 15.41
N LEU A 430 -13.26 -5.48 14.94
CA LEU A 430 -13.62 -6.44 13.89
C LEU A 430 -13.41 -7.92 14.26
N LEU A 431 -12.42 -8.23 15.09
CA LEU A 431 -12.00 -9.62 15.29
C LEU A 431 -12.96 -10.42 16.19
N ASN A 432 -13.50 -9.79 17.23
CA ASN A 432 -14.33 -10.42 18.27
C ASN A 432 -15.66 -9.67 18.50
N LYS A 433 -16.07 -8.84 17.52
CA LYS A 433 -17.34 -8.10 17.48
C LYS A 433 -18.00 -8.38 16.15
#